data_AF-A0A6J7SAB6-F1
#
_entry.id   AF-A0A6J7SAB6-F1
#
_cell.length_a   1.000
_cell.length_b   1.000
_cell.length_c   1.000
_cell.angle_alpha   90.00
_cell.angle_beta   90.00
_cell.angle_gamma   90.00
#
_symmetry.space_group_name_H-M   'P 1'
#
loop_
_entity.id
_entity.type
_entity.pdbx_description
1 polymer ?
#
loop_
_entity_poly.entity_id
_entity_poly.type
_entity_poly.pdbx_seq_one_letter_code
_entity_poly.pdbx_strand_id
1 'polypeptide(L)'
;MTSAGENVQPELDGMPARLFSATPTRLDMWLSCPRKYRMNYLDSPKLPKGPPRAATTMGIAVHNALKDWWKLELAARTPDSGGSLVRANWRDDGFRDDEQSQGALARAVAWVQGYLSRVNPEFEPRGVERTVSFTTDHLSLQGRVDRIDERGDELVIVDYKTGRHPLNEAEAASSLALAIYASGAERTLRKTCVQVELHHLPTGEVQVHRHTPESRVRHIARADQIGLEAATAQREFKKNPEELDLIFPPTPSSLCGYCDFAQHCDAFTGTPALPWAGIDLTE
;
A
#
# COMPACT_ATOMS: atom_id res chain seq x y z
N MET A 1 15.90 -30.44 -19.89
CA MET A 1 16.31 -31.15 -18.67
C MET A 1 17.31 -30.27 -17.93
N THR A 2 16.85 -29.52 -16.93
CA THR A 2 17.66 -28.91 -15.86
C THR A 2 16.66 -28.42 -14.81
N SER A 3 16.40 -29.26 -13.79
CA SER A 3 15.58 -28.90 -12.64
C SER A 3 16.40 -27.95 -11.75
N ALA A 4 15.88 -26.74 -11.51
CA ALA A 4 16.36 -25.91 -10.42
C ALA A 4 15.92 -26.58 -9.10
N GLY A 5 16.88 -27.09 -8.34
CA GLY A 5 16.63 -27.75 -7.07
C GLY A 5 16.00 -26.78 -6.06
N GLU A 6 14.87 -27.18 -5.48
CA GLU A 6 14.36 -26.59 -4.26
C GLU A 6 15.41 -26.80 -3.16
N ASN A 7 15.96 -25.70 -2.65
CA ASN A 7 16.84 -25.71 -1.49
C ASN A 7 15.98 -25.96 -0.23
N VAL A 8 15.55 -27.20 -0.02
CA VAL A 8 14.90 -27.64 1.22
C VAL A 8 16.01 -27.85 2.24
N GLN A 9 16.28 -26.82 3.05
CA GLN A 9 17.12 -26.99 4.23
C GLN A 9 16.39 -27.91 5.22
N PRO A 10 17.08 -28.92 5.81
CA PRO A 10 16.47 -29.81 6.78
C PRO A 10 16.05 -29.02 8.02
N GLU A 11 14.78 -29.12 8.41
CA GLU A 11 14.29 -28.63 9.70
C GLU A 11 14.92 -29.47 10.82
N LEU A 12 15.80 -28.84 11.60
CA LEU A 12 16.40 -29.45 12.80
C LEU A 12 15.40 -29.30 13.95
N ASP A 13 15.11 -30.40 14.64
CA ASP A 13 14.25 -30.40 15.84
C ASP A 13 14.73 -29.35 16.87
N GLY A 14 13.81 -28.48 17.29
CA GLY A 14 14.10 -27.40 18.25
C GLY A 14 14.42 -26.02 17.63
N MET A 15 14.47 -25.89 16.31
CA MET A 15 14.55 -24.59 15.63
C MET A 15 13.23 -23.81 15.79
N PRO A 16 13.26 -22.52 16.20
CA PRO A 16 12.04 -21.71 16.25
C PRO A 16 11.43 -21.59 14.85
N ALA A 17 10.11 -21.73 14.77
CA ALA A 17 9.38 -21.63 13.51
C ALA A 17 9.71 -20.30 12.82
N ARG A 18 9.97 -20.35 11.51
CA ARG A 18 10.27 -19.15 10.73
C ARG A 18 9.07 -18.20 10.75
N LEU A 19 9.29 -16.97 11.19
CA LEU A 19 8.25 -15.92 11.22
C LEU A 19 7.66 -15.71 9.82
N PHE A 20 6.36 -15.52 9.76
CA PHE A 20 5.68 -15.23 8.51
C PHE A 20 5.95 -13.78 8.08
N SER A 21 6.59 -13.60 6.92
CA SER A 21 6.88 -12.26 6.40
C SER A 21 5.63 -11.63 5.79
N ALA A 22 5.25 -10.45 6.28
CA ALA A 22 4.08 -9.73 5.82
C ALA A 22 4.33 -8.23 5.64
N THR A 23 3.62 -7.65 4.68
CA THR A 23 3.50 -6.20 4.50
C THR A 23 2.05 -5.80 4.75
N PRO A 24 1.73 -4.52 5.05
CA PRO A 24 0.36 -4.08 5.18
C PRO A 24 -0.50 -4.47 3.97
N THR A 25 -0.01 -4.25 2.75
CA THR A 25 -0.71 -4.65 1.51
C THR A 25 -0.96 -6.16 1.43
N ARG A 26 -0.05 -6.99 1.94
CA ARG A 26 -0.23 -8.45 1.95
C ARG A 26 -1.33 -8.87 2.94
N LEU A 27 -1.37 -8.25 4.12
CA LEU A 27 -2.40 -8.48 5.13
C LEU A 27 -3.77 -7.98 4.66
N ASP A 28 -3.82 -6.76 4.10
CA ASP A 28 -5.04 -6.19 3.54
C ASP A 28 -5.56 -7.03 2.36
N MET A 29 -4.68 -7.61 1.55
CA MET A 29 -5.11 -8.50 0.47
C MET A 29 -5.79 -9.77 1.01
N TRP A 30 -5.23 -10.39 2.06
CA TRP A 30 -5.86 -11.53 2.75
C TRP A 30 -7.24 -11.16 3.28
N LEU A 31 -7.33 -10.06 4.04
CA LEU A 31 -8.58 -9.54 4.58
C LEU A 31 -9.62 -9.24 3.50
N SER A 32 -9.18 -8.66 2.37
CA SER A 32 -10.09 -8.25 1.30
C SER A 32 -10.69 -9.44 0.56
N CYS A 33 -9.89 -10.48 0.29
CA CYS A 33 -10.32 -11.69 -0.40
C CYS A 33 -9.17 -12.73 -0.36
N PRO A 34 -9.30 -13.83 0.41
CA PRO A 34 -8.33 -14.92 0.42
C PRO A 34 -8.05 -15.51 -0.97
N ARG A 35 -9.05 -15.62 -1.84
CA ARG A 35 -8.87 -16.04 -3.24
C ARG A 35 -7.95 -15.10 -4.02
N LYS A 36 -8.10 -13.78 -3.86
CA LYS A 36 -7.20 -12.77 -4.47
C LYS A 36 -5.78 -12.91 -3.94
N TYR A 37 -5.63 -13.13 -2.63
CA TYR A 37 -4.34 -13.40 -2.01
C TYR A 37 -3.66 -14.62 -2.62
N ARG A 38 -4.37 -15.75 -2.78
CA ARG A 38 -3.86 -16.98 -3.41
C ARG A 38 -3.35 -16.70 -4.82
N MET A 39 -4.19 -16.09 -5.66
CA MET A 39 -3.88 -15.76 -7.05
C MET A 39 -2.68 -14.83 -7.19
N ASN A 40 -2.53 -13.86 -6.28
CA ASN A 40 -1.42 -12.93 -6.32
C ASN A 40 -0.10 -13.54 -5.80
N TYR A 41 -0.14 -14.23 -4.66
CA TYR A 41 1.09 -14.64 -3.95
C TYR A 41 1.49 -16.09 -4.21
N LEU A 42 0.55 -17.02 -4.33
CA LEU A 42 0.82 -18.45 -4.27
C LEU A 42 0.74 -19.17 -5.62
N ASP A 43 -0.21 -18.80 -6.48
CA ASP A 43 -0.41 -19.48 -7.76
C ASP A 43 0.86 -19.40 -8.64
N SER A 44 1.19 -20.54 -9.25
CA SER A 44 2.33 -20.76 -10.13
C SER A 44 1.95 -21.73 -11.26
N PRO A 45 2.09 -21.35 -12.55
CA PRO A 45 2.60 -20.08 -13.05
C PRO A 45 1.71 -18.89 -12.64
N LYS A 46 2.28 -17.68 -12.64
CA LYS A 46 1.54 -16.47 -12.26
C LYS A 46 0.42 -16.21 -13.26
N LEU A 47 -0.78 -15.99 -12.74
CA LEU A 47 -1.94 -15.59 -13.53
C LEU A 47 -1.71 -14.20 -14.14
N PRO A 48 -2.04 -13.99 -15.41
CA PRO A 48 -2.07 -12.66 -16.00
C PRO A 48 -3.01 -11.75 -15.20
N LYS A 49 -2.49 -10.61 -14.75
CA LYS A 49 -3.32 -9.57 -14.16
C LYS A 49 -4.08 -8.83 -15.27
N GLY A 50 -5.20 -8.23 -14.90
CA GLY A 50 -5.86 -7.23 -15.73
C GLY A 50 -4.91 -6.09 -16.10
N PRO A 51 -5.25 -5.33 -17.15
CA PRO A 51 -4.45 -4.19 -17.58
C PRO A 51 -4.26 -3.16 -16.44
N PRO A 52 -3.18 -2.35 -16.49
CA PRO A 52 -2.98 -1.26 -15.53
C PRO A 52 -4.21 -0.35 -15.47
N ARG A 53 -4.54 0.13 -14.27
CA ARG A 53 -5.68 1.01 -14.03
C ARG A 53 -5.22 2.45 -13.98
N ALA A 54 -5.92 3.34 -14.67
CA ALA A 54 -5.56 4.76 -14.77
C ALA A 54 -5.40 5.44 -13.39
N ALA A 55 -6.26 5.10 -12.41
CA ALA A 55 -6.16 5.61 -11.04
C ALA A 55 -4.87 5.16 -10.33
N THR A 56 -4.44 3.92 -10.54
CA THR A 56 -3.18 3.40 -9.99
C THR A 56 -1.99 4.07 -10.67
N THR A 57 -2.03 4.23 -11.99
CA THR A 57 -0.99 4.93 -12.77
C THR A 57 -0.80 6.38 -12.28
N MET A 58 -1.92 7.12 -12.12
CA MET A 58 -1.91 8.48 -11.58
C MET A 58 -1.32 8.53 -10.16
N GLY A 59 -1.76 7.62 -9.27
CA GLY A 59 -1.25 7.56 -7.90
C GLY A 59 0.26 7.34 -7.84
N ILE A 60 0.79 6.41 -8.65
CA ILE A 60 2.23 6.14 -8.74
C ILE A 60 3.00 7.38 -9.19
N ALA A 61 2.51 8.10 -10.21
CA ALA A 61 3.16 9.33 -10.69
C ALA A 61 3.22 10.41 -9.59
N VAL A 62 2.12 10.58 -8.84
CA VAL A 62 2.05 11.53 -7.72
C VAL A 62 3.03 11.17 -6.59
N HIS A 63 3.04 9.91 -6.13
CA HIS A 63 3.97 9.50 -5.05
C HIS A 63 5.42 9.63 -5.48
N ASN A 64 5.76 9.24 -6.72
CA ASN A 64 7.12 9.41 -7.23
C ASN A 64 7.53 10.88 -7.31
N ALA A 65 6.62 11.77 -7.75
CA ALA A 65 6.91 13.20 -7.80
C ALA A 65 7.16 13.80 -6.40
N LEU A 66 6.33 13.45 -5.40
CA LEU A 66 6.51 13.91 -4.02
C LEU A 66 7.81 13.37 -3.40
N LYS A 67 8.14 12.11 -3.68
CA LYS A 67 9.42 11.51 -3.27
C LYS A 67 10.61 12.25 -3.88
N ASP A 68 10.57 12.48 -5.18
CA ASP A 68 11.69 13.08 -5.91
C ASP A 68 11.83 14.58 -5.60
N TRP A 69 10.75 15.26 -5.22
CA TRP A 69 10.78 16.66 -4.80
C TRP A 69 11.67 16.88 -3.57
N TRP A 70 11.62 15.97 -2.59
CA TRP A 70 12.49 16.05 -1.40
C TRP A 70 13.98 15.79 -1.71
N LYS A 71 14.29 15.20 -2.88
CA LYS A 71 15.68 15.01 -3.32
C LYS A 71 16.25 16.22 -4.06
N LEU A 72 15.42 17.19 -4.41
CA LEU A 72 15.89 18.43 -5.02
C LEU A 72 16.68 19.24 -4.00
N GLU A 73 17.65 19.99 -4.49
CA GLU A 73 18.29 21.08 -3.74
C GLU A 73 17.23 22.06 -3.23
N LEU A 74 17.43 22.60 -2.04
CA LEU A 74 16.45 23.44 -1.34
C LEU A 74 15.89 24.58 -2.22
N ALA A 75 16.74 25.28 -2.98
CA ALA A 75 16.34 26.37 -3.85
C ALA A 75 15.41 25.94 -5.02
N ALA A 76 15.45 24.65 -5.39
CA ALA A 76 14.61 24.08 -6.44
C ALA A 76 13.32 23.43 -5.91
N ARG A 77 13.13 23.35 -4.58
CA ARG A 77 11.93 22.81 -3.94
C ARG A 77 10.74 23.78 -4.00
N THR A 78 10.23 23.97 -5.21
CA THR A 78 9.07 24.82 -5.49
C THR A 78 7.86 23.96 -5.89
N PRO A 79 6.63 24.47 -5.76
CA PRO A 79 5.44 23.79 -6.28
C PRO A 79 5.57 23.45 -7.78
N ASP A 80 6.13 24.35 -8.58
CA ASP A 80 6.31 24.16 -10.03
C ASP A 80 7.29 23.04 -10.37
N SER A 81 8.36 22.89 -9.59
CA SER A 81 9.23 21.71 -9.70
C SER A 81 8.46 20.42 -9.40
N GLY A 82 7.57 20.44 -8.40
CA GLY A 82 6.68 19.32 -8.11
C GLY A 82 5.77 18.96 -9.29
N GLY A 83 5.11 19.95 -9.90
CA GLY A 83 4.31 19.74 -11.11
C GLY A 83 5.13 19.22 -12.30
N SER A 84 6.38 19.67 -12.43
CA SER A 84 7.32 19.17 -13.46
C SER A 84 7.71 17.71 -13.21
N LEU A 85 7.91 17.32 -11.95
CA LEU A 85 8.19 15.93 -11.55
C LEU A 85 7.00 14.99 -11.79
N VAL A 86 5.75 15.47 -11.63
CA VAL A 86 4.55 14.69 -12.01
C VAL A 86 4.59 14.36 -13.50
N ARG A 87 4.86 15.37 -14.36
CA ARG A 87 4.97 15.15 -15.82
C ARG A 87 6.10 14.18 -16.16
N ALA A 88 7.25 14.30 -15.51
CA ALA A 88 8.39 13.42 -15.73
C ALA A 88 8.11 11.95 -15.34
N ASN A 89 7.26 11.73 -14.34
CA ASN A 89 6.87 10.41 -13.86
C ASN A 89 5.56 9.90 -14.49
N TRP A 90 4.95 10.65 -15.42
CA TRP A 90 3.66 10.30 -15.99
C TRP A 90 3.76 9.12 -16.95
N ARG A 91 2.74 8.26 -16.89
CA ARG A 91 2.53 7.17 -17.84
C ARG A 91 1.05 7.20 -18.25
N ASP A 92 0.79 6.84 -19.49
CA ASP A 92 -0.54 6.80 -20.11
C ASP A 92 -1.22 5.41 -20.01
N ASP A 93 -0.62 4.48 -19.27
CA ASP A 93 -1.19 3.14 -19.06
C ASP A 93 -2.55 3.19 -18.36
N GLY A 94 -3.55 2.54 -18.97
CA GLY A 94 -4.88 2.33 -18.39
C GLY A 94 -5.89 3.44 -18.69
N PHE A 95 -5.47 4.53 -19.34
CA PHE A 95 -6.38 5.58 -19.82
C PHE A 95 -7.12 5.13 -21.09
N ARG A 96 -8.31 5.69 -21.31
CA ARG A 96 -9.15 5.42 -22.49
C ARG A 96 -8.52 5.98 -23.77
N ASP A 97 -8.02 7.19 -23.69
CA ASP A 97 -7.48 8.00 -24.79
C ASP A 97 -6.54 9.09 -24.24
N ASP A 98 -5.85 9.79 -25.16
CA ASP A 98 -4.92 10.87 -24.84
C ASP A 98 -5.60 12.02 -24.10
N GLU A 99 -6.84 12.36 -24.47
CA GLU A 99 -7.59 13.46 -23.85
C GLU A 99 -7.82 13.19 -22.35
N GLN A 100 -8.28 11.99 -22.00
CA GLN A 100 -8.45 11.57 -20.61
C GLN A 100 -7.12 11.55 -19.85
N SER A 101 -6.05 11.04 -20.47
CA SER A 101 -4.70 11.02 -19.89
C SER A 101 -4.20 12.43 -19.60
N GLN A 102 -4.36 13.38 -20.53
CA GLN A 102 -3.96 14.78 -20.33
C GLN A 102 -4.80 15.49 -19.26
N GLY A 103 -6.11 15.26 -19.22
CA GLY A 103 -6.98 15.81 -18.17
C GLY A 103 -6.64 15.27 -16.77
N ALA A 104 -6.30 13.99 -16.69
CA ALA A 104 -5.80 13.34 -15.48
C ALA A 104 -4.43 13.89 -15.05
N LEU A 105 -3.50 14.06 -15.99
CA LEU A 105 -2.19 14.66 -15.73
C LEU A 105 -2.33 16.09 -15.18
N ALA A 106 -3.17 16.91 -15.80
CA ALA A 106 -3.42 18.28 -15.34
C ALA A 106 -3.95 18.32 -13.90
N ARG A 107 -4.89 17.43 -13.54
CA ARG A 107 -5.39 17.28 -12.17
C ARG A 107 -4.28 16.88 -11.20
N ALA A 108 -3.49 15.87 -11.53
CA ALA A 108 -2.39 15.39 -10.69
C ALA A 108 -1.32 16.48 -10.45
N VAL A 109 -0.99 17.25 -11.49
CA VAL A 109 -0.10 18.41 -11.38
C VAL A 109 -0.66 19.46 -10.42
N ALA A 110 -1.95 19.81 -10.58
CA ALA A 110 -2.61 20.79 -9.72
C ALA A 110 -2.66 20.34 -8.25
N TRP A 111 -2.94 19.06 -7.99
CA TRP A 111 -2.93 18.50 -6.64
C TRP A 111 -1.55 18.59 -5.98
N VAL A 112 -0.49 18.20 -6.70
CA VAL A 112 0.88 18.26 -6.18
C VAL A 112 1.33 19.71 -5.96
N GLN A 113 1.05 20.62 -6.90
CA GLN A 113 1.36 22.04 -6.73
C GLN A 113 0.63 22.64 -5.52
N GLY A 114 -0.68 22.41 -5.40
CA GLY A 114 -1.48 22.93 -4.29
C GLY A 114 -1.14 22.30 -2.93
N TYR A 115 -0.66 21.06 -2.91
CA TYR A 115 -0.10 20.46 -1.71
C TYR A 115 1.24 21.13 -1.33
N LEU A 116 2.19 21.19 -2.26
CA LEU A 116 3.53 21.71 -2.02
C LEU A 116 3.58 23.21 -1.73
N SER A 117 2.59 24.00 -2.17
CA SER A 117 2.50 25.43 -1.83
C SER A 117 2.27 25.69 -0.34
N ARG A 118 1.87 24.66 0.42
CA ARG A 118 1.67 24.71 1.89
C ARG A 118 2.77 23.98 2.66
N VAL A 119 3.66 23.28 1.98
CA VAL A 119 4.77 22.55 2.60
C VAL A 119 5.92 23.52 2.82
N ASN A 120 6.50 23.53 4.02
CA ASN A 120 7.75 24.23 4.26
C ASN A 120 8.91 23.42 3.63
N PRO A 121 9.60 23.93 2.58
CA PRO A 121 10.67 23.20 1.91
C PRO A 121 11.95 23.04 2.75
N GLU A 122 12.12 23.86 3.79
CA GLU A 122 13.25 23.79 4.73
C GLU A 122 13.06 22.73 5.81
N PHE A 123 11.81 22.28 6.03
CA PHE A 123 11.51 21.24 7.01
C PHE A 123 11.85 19.87 6.44
N GLU A 124 13.09 19.43 6.65
CA GLU A 124 13.58 18.14 6.16
C GLU A 124 12.89 16.95 6.84
N PRO A 125 12.27 16.04 6.08
CA PRO A 125 11.73 14.81 6.64
C PRO A 125 12.88 13.91 7.12
N ARG A 126 12.61 13.14 8.17
CA ARG A 126 13.53 12.12 8.69
C ARG A 126 13.79 10.99 7.71
N GLY A 127 12.83 10.73 6.83
CA GLY A 127 12.95 9.79 5.73
C GLY A 127 11.80 9.93 4.73
N VAL A 128 12.09 9.62 3.47
CA VAL A 128 11.10 9.58 2.37
C VAL A 128 11.23 8.22 1.69
N GLU A 129 10.10 7.56 1.45
CA GLU A 129 10.04 6.20 0.86
C GLU A 129 10.96 5.21 1.60
N ARG A 130 11.00 5.34 2.93
CA ARG A 130 11.91 4.60 3.80
C ARG A 130 11.27 3.29 4.23
N THR A 131 12.01 2.19 4.11
CA THR A 131 11.59 0.90 4.66
C THR A 131 11.72 0.89 6.18
N VAL A 132 10.66 0.47 6.84
CA VAL A 132 10.61 0.21 8.28
C VAL A 132 10.23 -1.24 8.51
N SER A 133 10.75 -1.84 9.58
CA SER A 133 10.48 -3.24 9.89
C SER A 133 10.56 -3.51 11.38
N PHE A 134 9.80 -4.52 11.82
CA PHE A 134 9.90 -5.08 13.16
C PHE A 134 9.34 -6.50 13.16
N THR A 135 9.60 -7.24 14.23
CA THR A 135 9.05 -8.58 14.43
C THR A 135 8.06 -8.58 15.59
N THR A 136 7.06 -9.43 15.48
CA THR A 136 6.20 -9.88 16.58
C THR A 136 6.59 -11.31 16.93
N ASP A 137 5.82 -11.96 17.80
CA ASP A 137 6.01 -13.38 18.12
C ASP A 137 5.71 -14.31 16.93
N HIS A 138 4.96 -13.82 15.93
CA HIS A 138 4.47 -14.62 14.82
C HIS A 138 4.91 -14.11 13.45
N LEU A 139 5.12 -12.79 13.32
CA LEU A 139 5.30 -12.11 12.05
C LEU A 139 6.63 -11.37 11.96
N SER A 140 7.17 -11.33 10.74
CA SER A 140 8.15 -10.33 10.34
C SER A 140 7.43 -9.28 9.49
N LEU A 141 7.17 -8.12 10.08
CA LEU A 141 6.43 -7.03 9.45
C LEU A 141 7.39 -6.03 8.83
N GLN A 142 7.15 -5.68 7.56
CA GLN A 142 7.89 -4.64 6.87
C GLN A 142 6.99 -3.80 5.99
N GLY A 143 7.36 -2.54 5.78
CA GLY A 143 6.60 -1.60 4.98
C GLY A 143 7.46 -0.45 4.50
N ARG A 144 7.03 0.20 3.42
CA ARG A 144 7.69 1.40 2.90
C ARG A 144 6.78 2.59 3.18
N VAL A 145 7.29 3.55 3.92
CA VAL A 145 6.54 4.73 4.36
C VAL A 145 6.79 5.85 3.37
N ASP A 146 5.74 6.52 2.89
CA ASP A 146 5.87 7.64 1.94
C ASP A 146 6.76 8.75 2.51
N ARG A 147 6.44 9.23 3.72
CA ARG A 147 7.26 10.23 4.42
C ARG A 147 7.21 10.02 5.94
N ILE A 148 8.35 10.23 6.59
CA ILE A 148 8.50 10.23 8.04
C ILE A 148 9.02 11.62 8.42
N ASP A 149 8.22 12.39 9.16
CA ASP A 149 8.62 13.69 9.69
C ASP A 149 9.20 13.54 11.10
N GLU A 150 10.08 14.46 11.51
CA GLU A 150 10.55 14.58 12.89
C GLU A 150 10.11 15.92 13.45
N ARG A 151 9.18 15.90 14.40
CA ARG A 151 8.56 17.10 14.99
C ARG A 151 8.89 17.14 16.47
N GLY A 152 9.94 17.90 16.81
CA GLY A 152 10.54 17.86 18.14
C GLY A 152 11.13 16.47 18.45
N ASP A 153 10.68 15.86 19.54
CA ASP A 153 11.18 14.55 20.00
C ASP A 153 10.33 13.35 19.52
N GLU A 154 9.37 13.58 18.63
CA GLU A 154 8.52 12.52 18.07
C GLU A 154 8.65 12.43 16.54
N LEU A 155 8.47 11.21 16.02
CA LEU A 155 8.31 10.92 14.61
C LEU A 155 6.83 10.90 14.23
N VAL A 156 6.52 11.36 13.02
CA VAL A 156 5.17 11.34 12.44
C VAL A 156 5.20 10.58 11.12
N ILE A 157 4.32 9.59 10.98
CA ILE A 157 4.10 8.88 9.72
C ILE A 157 3.17 9.71 8.85
N VAL A 158 3.57 9.97 7.61
CA VAL A 158 2.74 10.65 6.61
C VAL A 158 2.55 9.70 5.44
N ASP A 159 1.28 9.47 5.07
CA ASP A 159 0.88 8.66 3.93
C ASP A 159 0.04 9.52 2.97
N TYR A 160 0.41 9.51 1.69
CA TYR A 160 -0.23 10.31 0.66
C TYR A 160 -1.40 9.55 0.04
N LYS A 161 -2.54 10.22 -0.13
CA LYS A 161 -3.75 9.65 -0.71
C LYS A 161 -4.24 10.45 -1.90
N THR A 162 -4.45 9.75 -3.01
CA THR A 162 -4.96 10.26 -4.29
C THR A 162 -6.34 9.70 -4.63
N GLY A 163 -7.02 9.11 -3.64
CA GLY A 163 -8.38 8.59 -3.79
C GLY A 163 -9.39 9.70 -4.10
N ARG A 164 -10.59 9.31 -4.55
CA ARG A 164 -11.63 10.29 -4.90
C ARG A 164 -12.35 10.85 -3.68
N HIS A 165 -12.51 10.03 -2.65
CA HIS A 165 -13.33 10.38 -1.51
C HIS A 165 -12.49 11.08 -0.44
N PRO A 166 -12.99 12.20 0.13
CA PRO A 166 -12.38 12.80 1.31
C PRO A 166 -12.22 11.75 2.42
N LEU A 167 -11.13 11.87 3.16
CA LEU A 167 -10.82 10.99 4.26
C LEU A 167 -11.29 11.61 5.56
N ASN A 168 -11.54 10.78 6.57
CA ASN A 168 -11.79 11.21 7.94
C ASN A 168 -10.76 10.66 8.93
N GLU A 169 -10.75 11.21 10.15
CA GLU A 169 -9.85 10.76 11.21
C GLU A 169 -10.01 9.26 11.54
N ALA A 170 -11.23 8.71 11.46
CA ALA A 170 -11.47 7.30 11.79
C ALA A 170 -10.75 6.34 10.80
N GLU A 171 -10.54 6.75 9.55
CA GLU A 171 -9.73 6.00 8.60
C GLU A 171 -8.25 6.00 9.00
N ALA A 172 -7.70 7.12 9.47
CA ALA A 172 -6.35 7.16 10.02
C ALA A 172 -6.24 6.30 11.29
N ALA A 173 -7.24 6.38 12.18
CA ALA A 173 -7.27 5.64 13.44
C ALA A 173 -7.37 4.12 13.28
N SER A 174 -8.14 3.67 12.28
CA SER A 174 -8.40 2.25 12.02
C SER A 174 -7.41 1.61 11.04
N SER A 175 -6.50 2.39 10.45
CA SER A 175 -5.53 1.92 9.46
C SER A 175 -4.49 0.98 10.07
N LEU A 176 -4.55 -0.29 9.67
CA LEU A 176 -3.56 -1.31 10.03
C LEU A 176 -2.18 -0.94 9.48
N ALA A 177 -2.13 -0.37 8.27
CA ALA A 177 -0.88 0.04 7.63
C ALA A 177 -0.17 1.15 8.42
N LEU A 178 -0.89 2.20 8.82
CA LEU A 178 -0.31 3.31 9.58
C LEU A 178 0.20 2.85 10.95
N ALA A 179 -0.54 1.97 11.64
CA ALA A 179 -0.10 1.39 12.91
C ALA A 179 1.20 0.57 12.74
N ILE A 180 1.29 -0.25 11.69
CA ILE A 180 2.51 -1.01 11.36
C ILE A 180 3.66 -0.07 11.02
N TYR A 181 3.42 1.00 10.27
CA TYR A 181 4.44 1.98 9.92
C TYR A 181 4.96 2.73 11.15
N ALA A 182 4.09 3.18 12.05
CA ALA A 182 4.47 3.87 13.28
C ALA A 182 5.31 2.94 14.19
N SER A 183 4.83 1.71 14.42
CA SER A 183 5.57 0.69 15.19
C SER A 183 6.92 0.35 14.54
N GLY A 184 6.96 0.20 13.22
CA GLY A 184 8.19 -0.09 12.50
C GLY A 184 9.18 1.07 12.55
N ALA A 185 8.71 2.32 12.39
CA ALA A 185 9.55 3.51 12.46
C ALA A 185 10.14 3.68 13.86
N GLU A 186 9.34 3.49 14.92
CA GLU A 186 9.80 3.56 16.30
C GLU A 186 10.94 2.57 16.57
N ARG A 187 10.80 1.33 16.11
CA ARG A 187 11.84 0.28 16.25
C ARG A 187 13.07 0.55 15.38
N THR A 188 12.87 0.97 14.14
CA THR A 188 13.94 1.15 13.15
C THR A 188 14.78 2.40 13.46
N LEU A 189 14.12 3.48 13.89
CA LEU A 189 14.73 4.80 14.12
C LEU A 189 14.98 5.09 15.60
N ARG A 190 14.53 4.22 16.52
CA ARG A 190 14.71 4.31 17.98
C ARG A 190 14.22 5.64 18.57
N LYS A 191 13.09 6.14 18.05
CA LYS A 191 12.46 7.40 18.47
C LYS A 191 10.94 7.22 18.49
N THR A 192 10.27 7.80 19.47
CA THR A 192 8.82 7.64 19.67
C THR A 192 8.05 7.98 18.38
N CYS A 193 7.14 7.10 17.97
CA CYS A 193 6.29 7.32 16.81
C CYS A 193 4.86 6.87 17.11
N VAL A 194 4.00 7.85 17.37
CA VAL A 194 2.62 7.62 17.81
C VAL A 194 1.60 8.44 17.03
N GLN A 195 2.02 9.45 16.26
CA GLN A 195 1.14 10.22 15.38
C GLN A 195 1.28 9.75 13.94
N VAL A 196 0.14 9.64 13.27
CA VAL A 196 0.02 9.22 11.87
C VAL A 196 -0.91 10.17 11.13
N GLU A 197 -0.61 10.42 9.86
CA GLU A 197 -1.32 11.40 9.04
C GLU A 197 -1.65 10.83 7.67
N LEU A 198 -2.90 11.07 7.24
CA LEU A 198 -3.33 10.86 5.87
C LEU A 198 -3.44 12.20 5.18
N HIS A 199 -2.59 12.43 4.19
CA HIS A 199 -2.58 13.65 3.40
C HIS A 199 -3.38 13.40 2.13
N HIS A 200 -4.58 13.96 2.04
CA HIS A 200 -5.46 13.78 0.89
C HIS A 200 -5.17 14.85 -0.16
N LEU A 201 -4.44 14.47 -1.22
CA LEU A 201 -3.95 15.40 -2.24
C LEU A 201 -5.08 16.13 -3.00
N PRO A 202 -6.21 15.46 -3.36
CA PRO A 202 -7.30 16.13 -4.07
C PRO A 202 -8.01 17.23 -3.28
N THR A 203 -8.27 17.02 -1.99
CA THR A 203 -8.93 18.05 -1.14
C THR A 203 -7.92 18.97 -0.45
N GLY A 204 -6.67 18.53 -0.31
CA GLY A 204 -5.65 19.21 0.46
C GLY A 204 -5.80 19.06 1.98
N GLU A 205 -6.73 18.22 2.44
CA GLU A 205 -6.99 17.97 3.86
C GLU A 205 -5.96 17.00 4.44
N VAL A 206 -5.67 17.18 5.73
CA VAL A 206 -4.80 16.30 6.50
C VAL A 206 -5.59 15.73 7.66
N GLN A 207 -5.78 14.41 7.65
CA GLN A 207 -6.41 13.69 8.76
C GLN A 207 -5.32 13.18 9.69
N VAL A 208 -5.37 13.60 10.95
CA VAL A 208 -4.33 13.30 11.97
C VAL A 208 -4.93 12.38 13.00
N HIS A 209 -4.21 11.31 13.34
CA HIS A 209 -4.56 10.46 14.48
C HIS A 209 -3.35 10.20 15.37
N ARG A 210 -3.56 10.16 16.69
CA ARG A 210 -2.53 9.80 17.67
C ARG A 210 -2.90 8.47 18.35
N HIS A 211 -2.10 7.45 18.10
CA HIS A 211 -2.25 6.15 18.73
C HIS A 211 -1.92 6.21 20.22
N THR A 212 -2.80 5.62 21.03
CA THR A 212 -2.48 5.23 22.41
C THR A 212 -1.71 3.91 22.43
N PRO A 213 -0.97 3.58 23.51
CA PRO A 213 -0.34 2.27 23.67
C PRO A 213 -1.31 1.11 23.43
N GLU A 214 -2.54 1.21 23.95
CA GLU A 214 -3.57 0.18 23.84
C GLU A 214 -4.07 0.04 22.40
N SER A 215 -4.28 1.15 21.69
CA SER A 215 -4.70 1.12 20.28
C SER A 215 -3.66 0.45 19.39
N ARG A 216 -2.37 0.70 19.67
CA ARG A 216 -1.25 0.10 18.95
C ARG A 216 -1.16 -1.39 19.23
N VAL A 217 -1.27 -1.81 20.49
CA VAL A 217 -1.32 -3.24 20.86
C VAL A 217 -2.47 -3.96 20.12
N ARG A 218 -3.67 -3.36 20.07
CA ARG A 218 -4.79 -3.94 19.33
C ARG A 218 -4.51 -4.10 17.84
N HIS A 219 -3.91 -3.10 17.20
CA HIS A 219 -3.55 -3.18 15.78
C HIS A 219 -2.50 -4.25 15.50
N ILE A 220 -1.48 -4.37 16.35
CA ILE A 220 -0.43 -5.40 16.18
C ILE A 220 -1.00 -6.81 16.42
N ALA A 221 -1.84 -6.99 17.45
CA ALA A 221 -2.52 -8.27 17.68
C ALA A 221 -3.43 -8.65 16.51
N ARG A 222 -4.14 -7.68 15.92
CA ARG A 222 -4.93 -7.89 14.70
C ARG A 222 -4.05 -8.29 13.52
N ALA A 223 -2.90 -7.63 13.32
CA ALA A 223 -1.94 -7.99 12.28
C ALA A 223 -1.47 -9.44 12.45
N ASP A 224 -1.12 -9.84 13.69
CA ASP A 224 -0.70 -11.20 14.04
C ASP A 224 -1.77 -12.23 13.69
N GLN A 225 -3.03 -11.98 14.08
CA GLN A 225 -4.14 -12.88 13.74
C GLN A 225 -4.27 -13.07 12.22
N ILE A 226 -4.31 -11.98 11.46
CA ILE A 226 -4.44 -12.01 9.99
C ILE A 226 -3.26 -12.76 9.36
N GLY A 227 -2.05 -12.46 9.83
CA GLY A 227 -0.84 -13.09 9.30
C GLY A 227 -0.78 -14.58 9.65
N LEU A 228 -1.22 -15.00 10.83
CA LEU A 228 -1.32 -16.41 11.22
C LEU A 228 -2.34 -17.18 10.39
N GLU A 229 -3.51 -16.59 10.12
CA GLU A 229 -4.51 -17.16 9.22
C GLU A 229 -3.94 -17.36 7.81
N ALA A 230 -3.33 -16.30 7.24
CA ALA A 230 -2.70 -16.36 5.93
C ALA A 230 -1.52 -17.36 5.86
N ALA A 231 -0.72 -17.44 6.92
CA ALA A 231 0.39 -18.39 7.03
C ALA A 231 -0.10 -19.84 7.09
N THR A 232 -1.19 -20.08 7.83
CA THR A 232 -1.83 -21.40 7.92
C THR A 232 -2.37 -21.82 6.57
N ALA A 233 -3.14 -20.94 5.91
CA ALA A 233 -3.65 -21.20 4.57
C ALA A 233 -2.52 -21.47 3.55
N GLN A 234 -1.41 -20.72 3.63
CA GLN A 234 -0.25 -20.95 2.76
C GLN A 234 0.41 -22.32 2.98
N ARG A 235 0.44 -22.84 4.22
CA ARG A 235 0.96 -24.19 4.50
C ARG A 235 0.05 -25.27 3.91
N GLU A 236 -1.26 -25.05 3.92
CA GLU A 236 -2.24 -26.01 3.40
C GLU A 236 -2.37 -25.95 1.87
N PHE A 237 -2.00 -24.83 1.23
CA PHE A 237 -2.06 -24.63 -0.23
C PHE A 237 -1.41 -25.78 -1.04
N LYS A 238 -0.23 -26.27 -0.62
CA LYS A 238 0.46 -27.37 -1.31
C LYS A 238 -0.02 -28.76 -0.87
N LYS A 239 -0.65 -28.87 0.30
CA LYS A 239 -1.03 -30.15 0.92
C LYS A 239 -2.39 -30.65 0.45
N ASN A 240 -3.35 -29.74 0.28
CA ASN A 240 -4.74 -30.08 -0.03
C ASN A 240 -5.20 -29.29 -1.28
N PRO A 241 -4.66 -29.59 -2.48
CA PRO A 241 -4.99 -28.87 -3.71
C PRO A 241 -6.47 -28.98 -4.12
N GLU A 242 -7.17 -30.02 -3.67
CA GLU A 242 -8.60 -30.21 -3.87
C GLU A 242 -9.49 -29.34 -2.96
N GLU A 243 -8.93 -28.79 -1.88
CA GLU A 243 -9.65 -27.97 -0.89
C GLU A 243 -9.36 -26.47 -1.03
N LEU A 244 -8.71 -26.03 -2.11
CA LEU A 244 -8.26 -24.64 -2.26
C LEU A 244 -9.37 -23.60 -2.17
N ASP A 245 -10.62 -23.97 -2.47
CA ASP A 245 -11.77 -23.08 -2.36
C ASP A 245 -12.32 -22.96 -0.94
N LEU A 246 -12.07 -23.97 -0.10
CA LEU A 246 -12.33 -23.92 1.33
C LEU A 246 -11.22 -23.16 2.07
N ILE A 247 -9.96 -23.33 1.64
CA ILE A 247 -8.78 -22.68 2.25
C ILE A 247 -8.69 -21.20 1.83
N PHE A 248 -9.04 -20.89 0.57
CA PHE A 248 -9.00 -19.54 0.00
C PHE A 248 -10.37 -19.15 -0.56
N PRO A 249 -11.40 -19.00 0.30
CA PRO A 249 -12.73 -18.66 -0.16
C PRO A 249 -12.73 -17.28 -0.84
N PRO A 250 -13.57 -17.08 -1.87
CA PRO A 250 -13.80 -15.75 -2.41
C PRO A 250 -14.57 -14.91 -1.39
N THR A 251 -14.35 -13.60 -1.41
CA THR A 251 -15.15 -12.64 -0.63
C THR A 251 -15.82 -11.67 -1.61
N PRO A 252 -16.96 -12.05 -2.23
CA PRO A 252 -17.62 -11.21 -3.21
C PRO A 252 -18.02 -9.85 -2.64
N SER A 253 -17.77 -8.78 -3.41
CA SER A 253 -18.14 -7.40 -3.06
C SER A 253 -18.35 -6.58 -4.34
N SER A 254 -18.84 -5.34 -4.19
CA SER A 254 -18.92 -4.37 -5.30
C SER A 254 -17.56 -4.08 -5.95
N LEU A 255 -16.45 -4.37 -5.26
CA LEU A 255 -15.10 -4.18 -5.76
C LEU A 255 -14.60 -5.35 -6.65
N CYS A 256 -15.35 -6.44 -6.78
CA CYS A 256 -14.92 -7.59 -7.60
C CYS A 256 -14.68 -7.22 -9.07
N GLY A 257 -15.50 -6.34 -9.66
CA GLY A 257 -15.25 -5.82 -11.01
C GLY A 257 -13.95 -5.02 -11.11
N TYR A 258 -13.44 -4.50 -9.99
CA TYR A 258 -12.18 -3.78 -9.90
C TYR A 258 -10.99 -4.69 -9.48
N CYS A 259 -11.18 -6.00 -9.38
CA CYS A 259 -10.09 -6.93 -9.08
C CYS A 259 -9.23 -7.20 -10.33
N ASP A 260 -7.91 -7.19 -10.17
CA ASP A 260 -6.97 -7.53 -11.25
C ASP A 260 -7.09 -8.99 -11.72
N PHE A 261 -7.75 -9.85 -10.94
CA PHE A 261 -7.96 -11.26 -11.28
C PHE A 261 -9.43 -11.55 -11.61
N ALA A 262 -10.27 -10.53 -11.84
CA ALA A 262 -11.70 -10.72 -12.13
C ALA A 262 -11.93 -11.71 -13.28
N GLN A 263 -11.12 -11.64 -14.34
CA GLN A 263 -11.19 -12.56 -15.50
C GLN A 263 -10.85 -14.03 -15.18
N HIS A 264 -10.20 -14.29 -14.05
CA HIS A 264 -9.78 -15.63 -13.59
C HIS A 264 -10.60 -16.11 -12.38
N CYS A 265 -11.56 -15.31 -11.90
CA CYS A 265 -12.32 -15.58 -10.70
C CYS A 265 -13.69 -16.15 -11.07
N ASP A 266 -13.87 -17.45 -10.86
CA ASP A 266 -15.13 -18.18 -11.02
C ASP A 266 -16.30 -17.62 -10.18
N ALA A 267 -16.00 -17.05 -9.02
CA ALA A 267 -17.00 -16.40 -8.16
C ALA A 267 -17.49 -15.05 -8.70
N PHE A 268 -16.82 -14.49 -9.73
CA PHE A 268 -17.21 -13.25 -10.37
C PHE A 268 -17.94 -13.54 -11.69
N THR A 269 -19.23 -13.20 -11.74
CA THR A 269 -20.09 -13.42 -12.91
C THR A 269 -20.33 -12.15 -13.75
N GLY A 270 -19.72 -11.03 -13.36
CA GLY A 270 -19.87 -9.74 -14.04
C GLY A 270 -18.83 -9.52 -15.16
N THR A 271 -18.88 -8.35 -15.76
CA THR A 271 -17.82 -7.87 -16.66
C THR A 271 -16.79 -7.07 -15.84
N PRO A 272 -15.47 -7.35 -15.97
CA PRO A 272 -14.45 -6.53 -15.31
C PRO A 272 -14.61 -5.05 -15.67
N ALA A 273 -14.43 -4.18 -14.67
CA ALA A 273 -14.49 -2.74 -14.87
C ALA A 273 -13.41 -2.29 -15.84
N LEU A 274 -13.75 -1.33 -16.71
CA LEU A 274 -12.80 -0.75 -17.65
C LEU A 274 -11.64 -0.08 -16.89
N PRO A 275 -10.40 -0.12 -17.43
CA PRO A 275 -9.21 0.38 -16.73
C PRO A 275 -9.27 1.85 -16.30
N TRP A 276 -10.05 2.65 -17.04
CA TRP A 276 -10.24 4.07 -16.83
C TRP A 276 -11.48 4.46 -16.02
N ALA A 277 -12.35 3.51 -15.65
CA ALA A 277 -13.63 3.80 -14.99
C ALA A 277 -13.49 4.54 -13.64
N GLY A 278 -12.30 4.49 -13.02
CA GLY A 278 -12.01 5.16 -11.75
C GLY A 278 -11.62 6.64 -11.85
N ILE A 279 -11.40 7.19 -13.05
CA ILE A 279 -10.78 8.53 -13.25
C ILE A 279 -11.79 9.61 -13.68
N ASP A 280 -12.88 9.24 -14.36
CA ASP A 280 -13.79 10.17 -15.05
C ASP A 280 -15.15 10.38 -14.37
N LEU A 281 -15.38 9.81 -13.19
CA LEU A 281 -16.60 10.08 -12.44
C LEU A 281 -16.45 11.42 -11.72
N THR A 282 -16.62 12.49 -12.48
CA THR A 282 -16.93 13.82 -11.96
C THR A 282 -18.39 13.84 -11.53
N GLU A 283 -18.61 13.87 -10.22
CA GLU A 283 -19.69 14.64 -9.58
C GLU A 283 -19.08 15.40 -8.40
#